data_AF-A0A7C7EHI1-F1
#
_entry.id   AF-A0A7C7EHI1-F1
#
_cell.length_a   1.000
_cell.length_b   1.000
_cell.length_c   1.000
_cell.angle_alpha   90.00
_cell.angle_beta   90.00
_cell.angle_gamma   90.00
#
_symmetry.space_group_name_H-M   'P 1'
#
loop_
_entity.id
_entity.type
_entity.pdbx_description
1 polymer ?
#
loop_
_entity_poly.entity_id
_entity_poly.type
_entity_poly.pdbx_seq_one_letter_code
_entity_poly.pdbx_strand_id
1 'polypeptide(L)' 'MIKLNNRDFPWEEGLTVEKIIEKKSFTFPKIIVKVNGKHIEKEDYATTIINDGDNVQIIHLLAGG' A
#
# COMPACT_ATOMS: atom_id res chain seq x y z
N MET A 1 -8.60 -3.59 -11.47
CA MET A 1 -7.26 -3.87 -10.94
C MET A 1 -6.60 -2.58 -10.44
N ILE A 2 -5.62 -2.69 -9.54
CA ILE A 2 -4.77 -1.56 -9.12
C ILE A 2 -3.30 -1.77 -9.54
N LYS A 3 -2.52 -0.68 -9.50
CA LYS A 3 -1.06 -0.74 -9.66
C LYS A 3 -0.41 -0.75 -8.28
N LEU A 4 0.20 -1.87 -7.89
CA LEU A 4 0.96 -1.99 -6.63
C LEU A 4 2.46 -2.10 -6.94
N ASN A 5 3.27 -1.13 -6.52
CA ASN A 5 4.72 -1.11 -6.76
C ASN A 5 5.08 -1.37 -8.24
N ASN A 6 4.37 -0.70 -9.14
CA ASN A 6 4.53 -0.84 -10.59
C ASN A 6 4.18 -2.22 -11.16
N ARG A 7 3.45 -3.07 -10.41
CA ARG A 7 2.89 -4.35 -10.86
C ARG A 7 1.38 -4.35 -10.75
N ASP A 8 0.72 -5.17 -11.55
CA ASP A 8 -0.73 -5.30 -11.47
C ASP A 8 -1.11 -6.14 -10.25
N PHE A 9 -2.13 -5.69 -9.53
CA PHE A 9 -2.63 -6.36 -8.35
C PHE A 9 -4.17 -6.42 -8.40
N PRO A 10 -4.78 -7.58 -8.09
CA PRO A 10 -6.22 -7.74 -8.13
C PRO A 10 -6.87 -6.82 -7.10
N TRP A 11 -7.86 -6.06 -7.56
CA TRP A 11 -8.65 -5.18 -6.71
C TRP A 11 -9.93 -5.90 -6.29
N GLU A 12 -10.39 -5.62 -5.07
CA GLU A 12 -11.66 -6.11 -4.53
C GLU A 12 -12.33 -4.97 -3.74
N GLU A 13 -13.65 -5.06 -3.59
CA GLU A 13 -14.42 -4.07 -2.85
C GLU A 13 -13.98 -4.02 -1.37
N GLY A 14 -13.82 -2.80 -0.84
CA GLY A 14 -13.34 -2.60 0.52
C GLY A 14 -11.87 -2.97 0.74
N LEU A 15 -11.05 -3.01 -0.32
CA LEU A 15 -9.61 -3.12 -0.21
C LEU A 15 -9.02 -1.87 0.47
N THR A 16 -8.17 -2.09 1.47
CA THR A 16 -7.46 -1.03 2.20
C THR A 16 -5.96 -1.23 2.10
N VAL A 17 -5.19 -0.20 2.46
CA VAL A 17 -3.72 -0.31 2.57
C VAL A 17 -3.35 -1.45 3.52
N GLU A 18 -4.01 -1.54 4.68
CA GLU A 18 -3.77 -2.58 5.67
C GLU A 18 -3.97 -3.99 5.09
N LYS A 19 -5.08 -4.24 4.38
CA LYS A 19 -5.33 -5.53 3.73
C LYS A 19 -4.28 -5.89 2.68
N ILE A 20 -3.76 -4.91 1.94
CA ILE A 20 -2.68 -5.14 0.97
C ILE A 20 -1.40 -5.58 1.70
N ILE A 21 -1.08 -4.93 2.83
CA ILE A 21 0.08 -5.24 3.67
C ILE A 21 -0.02 -6.65 4.25
N GLU A 22 -1.19 -7.01 4.79
CA GLU A 22 -1.48 -8.34 5.31
C GLU A 22 -1.36 -9.42 4.23
N LYS A 23 -1.98 -9.22 3.06
CA LYS A 23 -1.94 -10.17 1.93
C LYS A 23 -0.53 -10.38 1.37
N LYS A 24 0.35 -9.39 1.48
CA LYS A 24 1.74 -9.47 1.02
C LYS A 24 2.71 -9.89 2.13
N SER A 25 2.21 -10.15 3.35
CA SER A 25 3.02 -10.49 4.52
C SER A 25 4.16 -9.49 4.76
N PHE A 26 3.88 -8.20 4.54
CA PHE A 26 4.87 -7.15 4.84
C PHE A 26 4.95 -6.96 6.36
N THR A 27 5.82 -7.73 7.01
CA THR A 27 6.04 -7.70 8.47
C THR A 27 7.03 -6.62 8.93
N PHE A 28 7.53 -5.79 8.01
CA PHE A 28 8.64 -4.89 8.29
C PHE A 28 8.20 -3.54 8.89
N PRO A 29 8.80 -3.09 10.00
CA PRO A 29 8.38 -1.88 10.72
C PRO A 29 8.70 -0.56 10.01
N LYS A 30 9.41 -0.58 8.87
CA LYS A 30 9.87 0.63 8.16
C LYS A 30 9.42 0.63 6.70
N ILE A 31 8.13 0.81 6.48
CA ILE A 31 7.55 0.99 5.14
C ILE A 31 6.94 2.39 5.01
N ILE A 32 7.08 2.99 3.84
CA ILE A 32 6.36 4.20 3.42
C ILE A 32 5.28 3.77 2.45
N VAL A 33 4.03 4.14 2.72
CA VAL A 33 2.93 3.95 1.78
C VAL A 33 2.55 5.26 1.11
N LYS A 34 2.29 5.18 -0.20
CA LYS A 34 1.68 6.25 -1.00
C LYS A 34 0.54 5.71 -1.83
N VAL A 35 -0.55 6.46 -1.93
CA VAL A 35 -1.68 6.19 -2.82
C VAL A 35 -1.84 7.39 -3.74
N ASN A 36 -1.75 7.17 -5.05
CA ASN A 36 -1.77 8.20 -6.08
C ASN A 36 -0.77 9.35 -5.81
N GLY A 37 0.40 9.01 -5.28
CA GLY A 37 1.46 9.97 -4.93
C GLY A 37 1.28 10.66 -3.57
N LYS A 38 0.12 10.53 -2.91
CA LYS A 38 -0.11 11.06 -1.56
C LYS A 38 0.41 10.08 -0.51
N HIS A 39 1.19 10.58 0.44
CA HIS A 39 1.63 9.78 1.58
C HIS A 39 0.46 9.46 2.49
N ILE A 40 0.35 8.19 2.89
CA ILE A 40 -0.63 7.71 3.86
C ILE A 40 0.13 7.37 5.14
N GLU A 41 -0.33 7.89 6.28
CA GLU A 41 0.22 7.58 7.59
C GLU A 41 -0.26 6.21 8.07
N LYS A 42 0.47 5.60 9.01
CA LYS A 42 0.20 4.22 9.43
C LYS A 42 -1.18 4.09 10.09
N GLU A 43 -1.60 5.12 10.81
CA GLU A 43 -2.87 5.24 11.49
C GLU A 43 -4.05 5.20 10.51
N ASP A 44 -3.83 5.65 9.27
CA ASP A 44 -4.82 5.71 8.21
C ASP A 44 -4.86 4.44 7.33
N TYR A 45 -4.00 3.44 7.57
CA TYR A 45 -3.93 2.26 6.70
C TYR A 45 -5.22 1.44 6.69
N ALA A 46 -5.91 1.36 7.82
CA ALA A 46 -7.17 0.63 7.97
C ALA A 46 -8.37 1.40 7.37
N THR A 47 -8.29 2.73 7.33
CA THR A 47 -9.39 3.62 6.90
C THR A 47 -9.25 4.08 5.45
N THR A 48 -8.04 4.03 4.89
CA THR A 48 -7.77 4.40 3.50
C THR A 48 -8.29 3.33 2.55
N ILE A 49 -9.44 3.62 1.92
CA ILE A 49 -10.02 2.82 0.87
C ILE A 49 -9.21 2.99 -0.42
N ILE A 50 -8.85 1.87 -1.03
CA ILE A 50 -8.22 1.81 -2.34
C ILE A 50 -9.30 1.56 -3.38
N ASN A 51 -9.34 2.41 -4.41
CA ASN A 51 -10.29 2.30 -5.51
C ASN A 51 -9.68 1.57 -6.69
N ASP A 52 -10.55 1.12 -7.59
CA ASP A 52 -10.09 0.48 -8.80
C ASP A 52 -9.29 1.46 -9.69
N GLY A 53 -8.15 1.01 -10.21
CA GLY A 53 -7.24 1.84 -11.00
C GLY A 53 -6.25 2.68 -10.20
N ASP A 54 -6.33 2.70 -8.86
CA ASP A 54 -5.38 3.43 -8.02
C ASP A 54 -3.94 2.92 -8.16
N ASN A 55 -2.99 3.85 -7.97
CA ASN A 55 -1.57 3.55 -7.92
C ASN A 55 -1.06 3.58 -6.48
N VAL A 56 -0.75 2.40 -5.95
CA VAL A 56 -0.28 2.17 -4.59
C VAL A 56 1.21 1.85 -4.61
N GLN A 57 1.98 2.58 -3.80
CA GLN A 57 3.42 2.36 -3.62
C GLN A 57 3.68 2.02 -2.14
N ILE A 58 4.31 0.88 -1.89
CA ILE A 58 4.75 0.43 -0.58
C ILE A 58 6.27 0.24 -0.67
N ILE A 59 7.01 1.18 -0.09
CA ILE A 59 8.46 1.27 -0.23
C ILE A 59 9.08 0.89 1.10
N HIS A 60 9.96 -0.11 1.09
CA HIS A 60 10.79 -0.44 2.25
C HIS A 60 11.90 0.60 2.39
N LEU A 61 11.97 1.24 3.56
CA LEU A 61 13.12 2.05 3.93
C LEU A 61 14.27 1.12 4.32
N LEU A 62 15.13 0.81 3.35
CA LEU A 62 16.44 0.27 3.63
C LEU A 62 17.28 1.41 4.19
N ALA A 63 17.72 1.28 5.45
CA ALA A 63 18.73 2.17 6.00
C ALA A 63 20.03 1.90 5.24
N GLY A 64 20.31 2.70 4.22
CA GLY A 64 21.59 2.69 3.52
C GLY A 64 22.63 3.37 4.41
N GLY A 65 23.64 2.61 4.82
CA GLY A 65 24.89 3.07 5.41
C GLY A 65 26.03 2.39 4.68
#